data_AF-C9SP97-F1
#
_entry.id   AF-C9SP97-F1
#
_cell.length_a   1.000
_cell.length_b   1.000
_cell.length_c   1.000
_cell.angle_alpha   90.00
_cell.angle_beta   90.00
_cell.angle_gamma   90.00
#
_symmetry.space_group_name_H-M   'P 1'
#
loop_
_entity.id
_entity.type
_entity.pdbx_description
1 polymer ?
#
loop_
_entity_poly.entity_id
_entity_poly.type
_entity_poly.pdbx_seq_one_letter_code
_entity_poly.pdbx_strand_id
1 'polypeptide(L)'
;MLLETVRSFGESAVTSVIMWAIAGVRTVFGVVTAHRLLLLLLGLSALTNVFWASKENSGWWSERRAVRFMKNVGVGPNVVMSKAIYMADLGEASGAARNGSWPEESACFSAFQRVTNSTDLDAPFEGAGSTLTSASSRATARRIRRTRQRLGSYRHDLLVAMRVVNSIEREMVQSEWENWLADETTRCDQLRTVLGEEAAAKTKRAGETNRAGRAKGAAAGGRRGRARRRCARGTMRTAAAAGSSRGRSCVGLILCRACSGGGCLAIPG
;
A
#
# COMPACT_ATOMS: atom_id res chain seq x y z
N MET A 1 32.73 14.76 -78.10
CA MET A 1 32.50 13.37 -78.55
C MET A 1 32.63 12.36 -77.40
N LEU A 2 33.82 11.83 -77.03
CA LEU A 2 33.91 10.77 -75.99
C LEU A 2 33.49 11.21 -74.58
N LEU A 3 33.78 12.46 -74.20
CA LEU A 3 33.38 13.04 -72.90
C LEU A 3 31.86 13.25 -72.79
N GLU A 4 31.18 13.56 -73.91
CA GLU A 4 29.73 13.73 -73.95
C GLU A 4 29.02 12.38 -73.89
N THR A 5 29.58 11.34 -74.51
CA THR A 5 29.05 9.98 -74.40
C THR A 5 29.22 9.41 -72.99
N VAL A 6 30.36 9.62 -72.33
CA VAL A 6 30.55 9.16 -70.94
C VAL A 6 29.61 9.89 -69.97
N ARG A 7 29.36 11.17 -70.21
CA ARG A 7 28.43 11.96 -69.40
C ARG A 7 26.98 11.47 -69.53
N SER A 8 26.52 11.15 -70.74
CA SER A 8 25.15 10.65 -70.95
C SER A 8 24.93 9.22 -70.42
N PHE A 9 25.95 8.36 -70.51
CA PHE A 9 25.93 7.05 -69.86
C PHE A 9 25.94 7.18 -68.32
N GLY A 10 26.70 8.12 -67.77
CA GLY A 10 26.70 8.42 -66.34
C GLY A 10 25.33 8.86 -65.84
N GLU A 11 24.65 9.75 -66.57
CA GLU A 11 23.31 10.25 -66.21
C GLU A 11 22.25 9.13 -66.27
N SER A 12 22.35 8.24 -67.24
CA SER A 12 21.45 7.08 -67.38
C SER A 12 21.69 6.01 -66.31
N ALA A 13 22.95 5.78 -65.92
CA ALA A 13 23.29 4.86 -64.85
C ALA A 13 22.77 5.37 -63.49
N VAL A 14 22.95 6.67 -63.22
CA VAL A 14 22.48 7.31 -61.98
C VAL A 14 20.96 7.23 -61.85
N THR A 15 20.21 7.50 -62.91
CA THR A 15 18.74 7.41 -62.88
C THR A 15 18.26 5.97 -62.66
N SER A 16 18.92 4.97 -63.24
CA SER A 16 18.59 3.56 -63.01
C SER A 16 18.85 3.10 -61.57
N VAL A 17 19.94 3.58 -60.97
CA VAL A 17 20.32 3.28 -59.58
C VAL A 17 19.34 3.94 -58.60
N ILE A 18 18.94 5.19 -58.85
CA ILE A 18 17.96 5.90 -58.02
C ILE A 18 16.60 5.20 -58.07
N MET A 19 16.14 4.78 -59.25
CA MET A 19 14.88 4.04 -59.42
C MET A 19 14.88 2.72 -58.65
N TRP A 20 15.97 1.94 -58.74
CA TRP A 20 16.11 0.69 -57.99
C TRP A 20 16.22 0.91 -56.48
N ALA A 21 16.93 1.96 -56.03
CA ALA A 21 17.04 2.29 -54.62
C ALA A 21 15.69 2.66 -53.99
N ILE A 22 14.88 3.48 -54.68
CA ILE A 22 13.55 3.88 -54.20
C ILE A 22 12.58 2.70 -54.16
N ALA A 23 12.63 1.81 -55.17
CA ALA A 23 11.82 0.59 -55.21
C ALA A 23 12.21 -0.40 -54.10
N GLY A 24 13.51 -0.59 -53.87
CA GLY A 24 14.04 -1.41 -52.77
C GLY A 24 13.63 -0.87 -51.40
N VAL A 25 13.72 0.45 -51.20
CA VAL A 25 13.31 1.09 -49.95
C VAL A 25 11.81 0.91 -49.70
N ARG A 26 10.95 1.14 -50.70
CA ARG A 26 9.49 0.97 -50.56
C ARG A 26 9.07 -0.46 -50.23
N THR A 27 9.73 -1.46 -50.80
CA THR A 27 9.42 -2.88 -50.55
C THR A 27 9.89 -3.33 -49.17
N VAL A 28 11.06 -2.89 -48.72
CA VAL A 28 11.56 -3.14 -47.36
C VAL A 28 10.65 -2.49 -46.31
N PHE A 29 10.20 -1.25 -46.52
CA PHE A 29 9.22 -0.60 -45.63
C PHE A 29 7.83 -1.25 -45.68
N GLY A 30 7.40 -1.80 -46.82
CA GLY A 30 6.13 -2.52 -46.94
C GLY A 30 6.07 -3.85 -46.16
N VAL A 31 7.20 -4.56 -46.06
CA VAL A 31 7.29 -5.87 -45.37
C VAL A 31 7.55 -5.72 -43.86
N VAL A 32 8.13 -4.60 -43.42
CA VAL A 32 8.49 -4.34 -42.02
C VAL A 32 7.30 -3.84 -41.17
N THR A 33 6.22 -3.34 -41.76
CA THR A 33 5.40 -2.32 -41.11
C THR A 33 4.25 -2.76 -40.19
N ALA A 34 3.78 -4.02 -40.20
CA ALA A 34 2.70 -4.41 -39.29
C ALA A 34 3.18 -5.24 -38.09
N HIS A 35 3.62 -6.47 -38.33
CA HIS A 35 3.98 -7.40 -37.25
C HIS A 35 5.43 -7.25 -36.79
N ARG A 36 6.38 -6.93 -37.69
CA ARG A 36 7.79 -6.79 -37.31
C ARG A 36 8.07 -5.53 -36.52
N LEU A 37 7.37 -4.43 -36.79
CA LEU A 37 7.50 -3.20 -35.99
C LEU A 37 6.97 -3.42 -34.56
N LEU A 38 5.83 -4.12 -34.40
CA LEU A 38 5.31 -4.51 -33.10
C LEU A 38 6.26 -5.47 -32.35
N LEU A 39 6.81 -6.48 -33.03
CA LEU A 39 7.79 -7.39 -32.44
C LEU A 39 9.12 -6.69 -32.09
N LEU A 40 9.56 -5.72 -32.89
CA LEU A 40 10.74 -4.92 -32.61
C LEU A 40 10.49 -4.05 -31.37
N LEU A 41 9.36 -3.32 -31.32
CA LEU A 41 9.02 -2.46 -30.18
C LEU A 41 8.86 -3.28 -28.88
N LEU A 42 8.20 -4.44 -28.97
CA LEU A 42 8.07 -5.38 -27.85
C LEU A 42 9.43 -5.95 -27.43
N GLY A 43 10.26 -6.35 -28.39
CA GLY A 43 11.61 -6.83 -28.14
C GLY A 43 12.49 -5.77 -27.48
N LEU A 44 12.40 -4.52 -27.93
CA LEU A 44 13.16 -3.40 -27.38
C LEU A 44 12.71 -3.09 -25.94
N SER A 45 11.41 -3.15 -25.66
CA SER A 45 10.86 -3.01 -24.30
C SER A 45 11.30 -4.15 -23.38
N ALA A 46 11.30 -5.40 -23.87
CA ALA A 46 11.79 -6.53 -23.11
C ALA A 46 13.31 -6.40 -22.84
N LEU A 47 14.08 -5.99 -23.83
CA LEU A 47 15.52 -5.81 -23.73
C LEU A 47 15.90 -4.70 -22.75
N THR A 48 15.20 -3.55 -22.76
CA THR A 48 15.46 -2.49 -21.78
C THR A 48 15.12 -2.96 -20.37
N ASN A 49 13.98 -3.64 -20.16
CA ASN A 49 13.63 -4.19 -18.85
C ASN A 49 14.67 -5.21 -18.35
N VAL A 50 15.12 -6.12 -19.22
CA VAL A 50 16.15 -7.13 -18.88
C VAL A 50 17.51 -6.45 -18.63
N PHE A 51 17.87 -5.43 -19.41
CA PHE A 51 19.13 -4.71 -19.23
C PHE A 51 19.17 -3.96 -17.89
N TRP A 52 18.07 -3.27 -17.54
CA TRP A 52 17.93 -2.60 -16.25
C TRP A 52 17.94 -3.62 -15.11
N ALA A 53 17.18 -4.72 -15.23
CA ALA A 53 17.20 -5.80 -14.27
C ALA A 53 18.61 -6.42 -14.13
N SER A 54 19.36 -6.56 -15.22
CA SER A 54 20.71 -7.13 -15.20
C SER A 54 21.73 -6.22 -14.51
N LYS A 55 21.59 -4.89 -14.62
CA LYS A 55 22.43 -3.95 -13.86
C LYS A 55 22.16 -4.06 -12.37
N GLU A 56 20.89 -4.07 -11.96
CA GLU A 56 20.51 -4.23 -10.56
C GLU A 56 20.88 -5.62 -10.00
N ASN A 57 20.73 -6.67 -10.81
CA ASN A 57 21.06 -8.04 -10.40
C ASN A 57 22.56 -8.30 -10.27
N SER A 58 23.43 -7.42 -10.79
CA SER A 58 24.89 -7.56 -10.67
C SER A 58 25.37 -7.56 -9.20
N GLY A 59 24.69 -6.80 -8.34
CA GLY A 59 24.93 -6.79 -6.89
C GLY A 59 24.65 -8.13 -6.24
N TRP A 60 23.58 -8.81 -6.65
CA TRP A 60 23.19 -10.12 -6.11
C TRP A 60 24.25 -11.21 -6.37
N TRP A 61 24.85 -11.19 -7.57
CA TRP A 61 25.90 -12.15 -7.94
C TRP A 61 27.24 -11.83 -7.27
N SER A 62 27.60 -10.55 -7.13
CA SER A 62 28.84 -10.15 -6.46
C SER A 62 28.79 -10.42 -4.96
N GLU A 63 27.66 -10.15 -4.31
CA GLU A 63 27.42 -10.44 -2.90
C GLU A 63 27.52 -11.95 -2.62
N ARG A 64 26.89 -12.80 -3.45
CA ARG A 64 27.00 -14.26 -3.32
C ARG A 64 28.39 -14.80 -3.62
N ARG A 65 29.17 -14.13 -4.48
CA ARG A 65 30.56 -14.50 -4.77
C ARG A 65 31.46 -14.14 -3.59
N ALA A 66 31.25 -12.98 -2.97
CA ALA A 66 31.94 -12.56 -1.75
C ALA A 66 31.64 -13.50 -0.57
N VAL A 67 30.38 -13.87 -0.36
CA VAL A 67 30.00 -14.84 0.69
C VAL A 67 30.68 -16.21 0.49
N ARG A 68 30.76 -16.69 -0.76
CA ARG A 68 31.48 -17.93 -1.08
C ARG A 68 32.98 -17.83 -0.80
N PHE A 69 33.60 -16.71 -1.16
CA PHE A 69 35.01 -16.48 -0.86
C PHE A 69 35.27 -16.41 0.65
N MET A 70 34.45 -15.65 1.39
CA MET A 70 34.53 -15.53 2.85
C MET A 70 34.39 -16.90 3.53
N LYS A 71 33.43 -17.73 3.08
CA LYS A 71 33.26 -19.11 3.56
C LYS A 71 34.52 -19.96 3.37
N ASN A 72 35.20 -19.82 2.21
CA ASN A 72 36.42 -20.57 1.91
C ASN A 72 37.64 -20.06 2.70
N VAL A 73 37.65 -18.80 3.10
CA VAL A 73 38.67 -18.19 3.96
C VAL A 73 38.39 -18.46 5.46
N GLY A 74 37.31 -19.17 5.78
CA GLY A 74 36.94 -19.52 7.16
C GLY A 74 36.30 -18.37 7.95
N VAL A 75 36.10 -17.20 7.32
CA VAL A 75 35.33 -16.10 7.89
C VAL A 75 33.85 -16.32 7.57
N GLY A 76 33.14 -16.94 8.51
CA GLY A 76 31.69 -17.15 8.40
C GLY A 76 30.91 -15.88 8.75
N PRO A 77 30.03 -15.36 7.88
CA PRO A 77 29.18 -14.23 8.23
C PRO A 77 28.21 -14.63 9.36
N ASN A 78 28.20 -13.86 10.45
CA ASN A 78 27.23 -14.03 11.52
C ASN A 78 25.88 -13.47 11.06
N VAL A 79 25.10 -14.29 10.34
CA VAL A 79 23.77 -13.94 9.79
C VAL A 79 22.76 -13.51 10.87
N VAL A 80 23.04 -13.79 12.14
CA VAL A 80 22.18 -13.41 13.27
C VAL A 80 22.38 -11.93 13.64
N MET A 81 23.54 -11.34 13.32
CA MET A 81 23.86 -9.96 13.64
C MET A 81 23.17 -8.95 12.70
N SER A 82 22.96 -9.30 11.42
CA SER A 82 22.35 -8.38 10.44
C SER A 82 20.84 -8.17 10.61
N LYS A 83 20.20 -8.83 11.58
CA LYS A 83 18.76 -8.76 11.85
C LYS A 83 18.42 -8.52 13.33
N ALA A 84 19.40 -8.29 14.20
CA ALA A 84 19.14 -8.11 15.63
C ALA A 84 18.91 -6.63 15.96
N ILE A 85 17.75 -6.32 16.55
CA ILE A 85 17.48 -4.98 17.11
C ILE A 85 17.80 -5.01 18.61
N TYR A 86 18.69 -4.11 19.04
CA TYR A 86 19.20 -4.07 20.40
C TYR A 86 18.31 -3.23 21.33
N MET A 87 18.35 -3.55 22.63
CA MET A 87 17.56 -2.84 23.65
C MET A 87 18.00 -1.38 23.85
N ALA A 88 19.24 -1.03 23.47
CA ALA A 88 19.72 0.35 23.50
C ALA A 88 18.98 1.20 22.47
N ASP A 89 18.94 0.73 21.22
CA ASP A 89 18.28 1.41 20.10
C ASP A 89 16.75 1.52 20.30
N LEU A 90 16.15 0.55 21.00
CA LEU A 90 14.73 0.60 21.36
C LEU A 90 14.41 1.66 22.43
N GLY A 91 15.30 1.90 23.39
CA GLY A 91 15.09 2.93 24.41
C GLY A 91 15.01 4.33 23.80
N GLU A 92 15.83 4.58 22.77
CA GLU A 92 15.82 5.82 22.00
C GLU A 92 14.58 5.93 21.10
N ALA A 93 14.15 4.84 20.46
CA ALA A 93 12.96 4.83 19.59
C ALA A 93 11.62 4.82 20.35
N SER A 94 11.56 4.27 21.56
CA SER A 94 10.32 4.14 22.35
C SER A 94 10.14 5.23 23.40
N GLY A 95 11.16 6.06 23.65
CA GLY A 95 11.13 7.07 24.71
C GLY A 95 10.99 6.51 26.13
N ALA A 96 10.97 5.19 26.30
CA ALA A 96 10.89 4.53 27.59
C ALA A 96 12.27 4.58 28.26
N ALA A 97 12.51 5.63 29.05
CA ALA A 97 13.66 5.70 29.93
C ALA A 97 13.77 4.41 30.75
N ARG A 98 14.97 3.84 30.78
CA ARG A 98 15.26 2.53 31.37
C ARG A 98 15.16 2.57 32.90
N ASN A 99 13.94 2.64 33.42
CA ASN A 99 13.64 2.51 34.85
C ASN A 99 13.58 1.03 35.23
N GLY A 100 14.68 0.32 34.99
CA GLY A 100 14.89 -1.00 35.57
C GLY A 100 15.56 -0.81 36.92
N SER A 101 14.83 -1.08 38.01
CA SER A 101 15.39 -1.19 39.36
C SER A 101 16.30 -2.42 39.41
N TRP A 102 17.54 -2.29 38.93
CA TRP A 102 18.57 -3.31 39.11
C TRP A 102 19.15 -3.15 40.52
N PRO A 103 19.45 -4.24 41.24
CA PRO A 103 20.10 -4.15 42.55
C PRO A 103 21.54 -3.65 42.35
N GLU A 104 21.74 -2.34 42.58
CA GLU A 104 22.99 -1.61 42.30
C GLU A 104 24.19 -2.04 43.16
N GLU A 105 24.02 -2.83 44.23
CA GLU A 105 25.10 -3.00 45.22
C GLU A 105 25.36 -4.45 45.70
N SER A 106 25.17 -5.46 44.84
CA SER A 106 25.62 -6.83 45.20
C SER A 106 26.89 -7.25 44.46
N ALA A 107 27.86 -7.82 45.18
CA ALA A 107 29.08 -8.39 44.61
C ALA A 107 28.79 -9.51 43.59
N CYS A 108 27.66 -10.21 43.76
CA CYS A 108 27.18 -11.20 42.79
C CYS A 108 26.69 -10.55 41.49
N PHE A 109 26.02 -9.40 41.58
CA PHE A 109 25.57 -8.66 40.41
C PHE A 109 26.74 -8.07 39.62
N SER A 110 27.76 -7.54 40.29
CA SER A 110 28.95 -7.03 39.59
C SER A 110 29.74 -8.15 38.90
N ALA A 111 29.80 -9.35 39.50
CA ALA A 111 30.36 -10.54 38.85
C ALA A 111 29.53 -10.93 37.61
N PHE A 112 28.21 -10.96 37.73
CA PHE A 112 27.32 -11.21 36.59
C PHE A 112 27.46 -10.13 35.50
N GLN A 113 27.62 -8.86 35.89
CA GLN A 113 27.79 -7.74 34.97
C GLN A 113 29.07 -7.89 34.15
N ARG A 114 30.16 -8.35 34.76
CA ARG A 114 31.39 -8.71 34.04
C ARG A 114 31.14 -9.83 33.03
N VAL A 115 30.38 -10.87 33.38
CA VAL A 115 29.97 -11.93 32.44
C VAL A 115 29.15 -11.35 31.30
N THR A 116 28.16 -10.50 31.56
CA THR A 116 27.29 -9.92 30.53
C THR A 116 27.96 -8.88 29.64
N ASN A 117 28.98 -8.19 30.14
CA ASN A 117 29.75 -7.20 29.38
C ASN A 117 30.78 -7.90 28.49
N SER A 118 31.32 -9.04 28.94
CA SER A 118 32.25 -9.86 28.14
C SER A 118 31.57 -10.64 27.01
N THR A 119 30.23 -10.72 26.97
CA THR A 119 29.50 -11.31 25.85
C THR A 119 29.36 -10.29 24.73
N ASP A 120 30.42 -10.12 23.94
CA ASP A 120 30.35 -9.43 22.66
C ASP A 120 29.48 -10.24 21.68
N LEU A 121 28.54 -9.56 21.03
CA LEU A 121 27.60 -10.14 20.08
C LEU A 121 28.20 -10.21 18.67
N ASP A 122 29.23 -9.41 18.40
CA ASP A 122 29.87 -9.23 17.09
C ASP A 122 31.09 -10.15 16.94
N ALA A 123 31.75 -10.51 18.05
CA ALA A 123 32.84 -11.49 18.07
C ALA A 123 32.41 -12.90 17.59
N PRO A 124 33.29 -13.72 16.99
CA PRO A 124 32.98 -15.10 16.60
C PRO A 124 32.39 -15.95 17.74
N PHE A 125 31.48 -16.88 17.42
CA PHE A 125 30.82 -17.74 18.42
C PHE A 125 31.81 -18.55 19.27
N GLU A 126 32.93 -18.99 18.67
CA GLU A 126 34.01 -19.71 19.34
C GLU A 126 34.71 -18.86 20.42
N GLY A 127 34.73 -17.53 20.25
CA GLY A 127 35.29 -16.56 21.20
C GLY A 127 34.32 -16.16 22.31
N ALA A 128 33.08 -16.66 22.33
CA ALA A 128 32.09 -16.28 23.31
C ALA A 128 32.50 -16.74 24.72
N GLY A 129 33.01 -15.78 25.49
CA GLY A 129 33.49 -15.97 26.83
C GLY A 129 34.95 -16.43 26.94
N SER A 130 35.75 -16.33 25.88
CA SER A 130 37.19 -16.68 25.91
C SER A 130 37.98 -15.89 26.98
N THR A 131 37.52 -14.69 27.32
CA THR A 131 38.10 -13.82 28.36
C THR A 131 37.72 -14.21 29.79
N LEU A 132 36.80 -15.18 29.99
CA LEU A 132 36.42 -15.66 31.32
C LEU A 132 37.21 -16.91 31.70
N THR A 133 37.79 -16.86 32.90
CA THR A 133 38.58 -17.94 33.48
C THR A 133 37.73 -19.16 33.88
N SER A 134 36.50 -18.95 34.38
CA SER A 134 35.64 -20.03 34.84
C SER A 134 34.79 -20.68 33.74
N ALA A 135 34.74 -22.01 33.71
CA ALA A 135 33.91 -22.79 32.79
C ALA A 135 32.40 -22.53 32.96
N SER A 136 31.93 -22.31 34.20
CA SER A 136 30.52 -21.99 34.48
C SER A 136 30.13 -20.60 33.94
N SER A 137 31.03 -19.62 34.06
CA SER A 137 30.83 -18.28 33.51
C SER A 137 30.84 -18.28 31.99
N ARG A 138 31.68 -19.13 31.35
CA ARG A 138 31.67 -19.36 29.89
C ARG A 138 30.36 -19.99 29.40
N ALA A 139 29.86 -20.99 30.10
CA ALA A 139 28.58 -21.62 29.78
C ALA A 139 27.41 -20.62 29.88
N THR A 140 27.42 -19.80 30.95
CA THR A 140 26.44 -18.73 31.16
C THR A 140 26.53 -17.66 30.07
N ALA A 141 27.73 -17.20 29.74
CA ALA A 141 27.98 -16.24 28.65
C ALA A 141 27.41 -16.74 27.31
N ARG A 142 27.65 -18.01 26.95
CA ARG A 142 27.10 -18.64 25.74
C ARG A 142 25.57 -18.71 25.77
N ARG A 143 24.97 -19.04 26.91
CA ARG A 143 23.50 -19.06 27.07
C ARG A 143 22.90 -17.66 26.89
N ILE A 144 23.47 -16.65 27.57
CA ILE A 144 23.03 -15.25 27.49
C ILE A 144 23.13 -14.73 26.06
N ARG A 145 24.22 -15.05 25.35
CA ARG A 145 24.38 -14.66 23.95
C ARG A 145 23.29 -15.25 23.06
N ARG A 146 23.00 -16.55 23.17
CA ARG A 146 21.94 -17.22 22.39
C ARG A 146 20.56 -16.62 22.67
N THR A 147 20.25 -16.31 23.94
CA THR A 147 18.97 -15.68 24.28
C THR A 147 18.89 -14.27 23.72
N ARG A 148 19.94 -13.44 23.88
CA ARG A 148 19.99 -12.09 23.28
C ARG A 148 19.79 -12.11 21.77
N GLN A 149 20.41 -13.05 21.08
CA GLN A 149 20.25 -13.25 19.64
C GLN A 149 18.79 -13.60 19.25
N ARG A 150 18.17 -14.57 19.94
CA ARG A 150 16.76 -14.94 19.72
C ARG A 150 15.80 -13.78 20.00
N LEU A 151 16.05 -13.03 21.06
CA LEU A 151 15.24 -11.86 21.40
C LEU A 151 15.42 -10.72 20.38
N GLY A 152 16.63 -10.55 19.83
CA GLY A 152 16.91 -9.58 18.77
C GLY A 152 16.13 -9.88 17.49
N SER A 153 16.10 -11.15 17.05
CA SER A 153 15.31 -11.55 15.87
C SER A 153 13.81 -11.43 16.12
N TYR A 154 13.32 -11.76 17.31
CA TYR A 154 11.90 -11.64 17.65
C TYR A 154 11.42 -10.18 17.60
N ARG A 155 12.23 -9.24 18.13
CA ARG A 155 11.93 -7.80 18.04
C ARG A 155 11.87 -7.29 16.60
N HIS A 156 12.81 -7.73 15.77
CA HIS A 156 12.80 -7.38 14.36
C HIS A 156 11.51 -7.85 13.67
N ASP A 157 11.11 -9.09 13.90
CA ASP A 157 9.88 -9.65 13.33
C ASP A 157 8.63 -8.86 13.77
N LEU A 158 8.51 -8.56 15.07
CA LEU A 158 7.45 -7.70 15.61
C LEU A 158 7.42 -6.30 15.00
N LEU A 159 8.59 -5.65 14.82
CA LEU A 159 8.66 -4.31 14.24
C LEU A 159 8.36 -4.29 12.74
N VAL A 160 8.79 -5.33 12.02
CA VAL A 160 8.43 -5.51 10.61
C VAL A 160 6.93 -5.75 10.49
N ALA A 161 6.35 -6.62 11.33
CA ALA A 161 4.91 -6.84 11.38
C ALA A 161 4.14 -5.54 11.65
N MET A 162 4.58 -4.73 12.62
CA MET A 162 3.94 -3.45 12.90
C MET A 162 4.04 -2.48 11.72
N ARG A 163 5.17 -2.42 11.00
CA ARG A 163 5.30 -1.59 9.79
C ARG A 163 4.31 -2.01 8.70
N VAL A 164 4.15 -3.31 8.49
CA VAL A 164 3.19 -3.84 7.50
C VAL A 164 1.76 -3.54 7.91
N VAL A 165 1.42 -3.69 9.19
CA VAL A 165 0.11 -3.29 9.71
C VAL A 165 -0.13 -1.79 9.49
N ASN A 166 0.86 -0.94 9.79
CA ASN A 166 0.77 0.50 9.56
C ASN A 166 0.58 0.87 8.08
N SER A 167 1.22 0.16 7.15
CA SER A 167 1.02 0.43 5.72
C SER A 167 -0.39 0.03 5.27
N ILE A 168 -0.89 -1.11 5.73
CA ILE A 168 -2.24 -1.58 5.42
C ILE A 168 -3.30 -0.65 6.03
N GLU A 169 -3.12 -0.22 7.28
CA GLU A 169 -4.03 0.74 7.92
C GLU A 169 -4.07 2.05 7.13
N ARG A 170 -2.92 2.56 6.68
CA ARG A 170 -2.87 3.79 5.87
C ARG A 170 -3.61 3.63 4.54
N GLU A 171 -3.42 2.51 3.86
CA GLU A 171 -4.12 2.20 2.60
C GLU A 171 -5.62 2.00 2.81
N MET A 172 -6.01 1.31 3.88
CA MET A 172 -7.39 1.09 4.26
C MET A 172 -8.10 2.40 4.60
N VAL A 173 -7.51 3.25 5.44
CA VAL A 173 -8.06 4.57 5.78
C VAL A 173 -8.18 5.45 4.55
N GLN A 174 -7.19 5.43 3.65
CA GLN A 174 -7.27 6.16 2.39
C GLN A 174 -8.44 5.67 1.53
N SER A 175 -8.63 4.34 1.42
CA SER A 175 -9.72 3.76 0.62
C SER A 175 -11.11 4.05 1.20
N GLU A 176 -11.26 4.00 2.53
CA GLU A 176 -12.52 4.35 3.19
C GLU A 176 -12.81 5.85 3.07
N TRP A 177 -11.78 6.69 3.11
CA TRP A 177 -11.93 8.12 2.88
C TRP A 177 -12.39 8.43 1.45
N GLU A 178 -11.80 7.80 0.43
CA GLU A 178 -12.21 7.98 -0.96
C GLU A 178 -13.65 7.48 -1.21
N ASN A 179 -14.00 6.35 -0.62
CA ASN A 179 -15.36 5.79 -0.70
C ASN A 179 -16.38 6.70 -0.01
N TRP A 180 -16.07 7.18 1.20
CA TRP A 180 -16.92 8.13 1.91
C TRP A 180 -17.05 9.45 1.15
N LEU A 181 -15.95 9.97 0.59
CA LEU A 181 -15.96 11.20 -0.21
C LEU A 181 -16.85 11.06 -1.44
N ALA A 182 -16.82 9.89 -2.11
CA ALA A 182 -17.69 9.61 -3.25
C ALA A 182 -19.17 9.60 -2.84
N ASP A 183 -19.55 8.90 -1.77
CA ASP A 183 -20.92 8.86 -1.26
C ASP A 183 -21.40 10.27 -0.88
N GLU A 184 -20.60 11.02 -0.12
CA GLU A 184 -20.95 12.37 0.31
C GLU A 184 -21.08 13.35 -0.87
N THR A 185 -20.24 13.23 -1.89
CA THR A 185 -20.34 14.04 -3.11
C THR A 185 -21.65 13.75 -3.85
N THR A 186 -22.03 12.47 -4.00
CA THR A 186 -23.30 12.12 -4.64
C THR A 186 -24.51 12.61 -3.86
N ARG A 187 -24.46 12.60 -2.53
CA ARG A 187 -25.51 13.15 -1.65
C ARG A 187 -25.60 14.68 -1.79
N CYS A 188 -24.47 15.37 -1.88
CA CYS A 188 -24.42 16.81 -2.13
C CYS A 188 -25.06 17.18 -3.48
N ASP A 189 -24.82 16.39 -4.53
CA ASP A 189 -25.41 16.60 -5.85
C ASP A 189 -26.92 16.34 -5.83
N GLN A 190 -27.38 15.29 -5.16
CA GLN A 190 -28.82 15.04 -4.96
C GLN A 190 -29.49 16.22 -4.23
N LEU A 191 -28.89 16.72 -3.14
CA LEU A 191 -29.42 17.88 -2.42
C LEU A 191 -29.43 19.14 -3.29
N ARG A 192 -28.42 19.36 -4.13
CA ARG A 192 -28.42 20.48 -5.09
C ARG A 192 -29.56 20.39 -6.09
N THR A 193 -29.88 19.19 -6.60
CA THR A 193 -31.00 19.03 -7.55
C THR A 193 -32.33 19.36 -6.88
N VAL A 194 -32.59 18.86 -5.66
CA VAL A 194 -33.80 19.14 -4.90
C VAL A 194 -33.93 20.64 -4.57
N LEU A 195 -32.86 21.27 -4.08
CA LEU A 195 -32.86 22.72 -3.79
C LEU A 195 -33.03 23.56 -5.06
N GLY A 196 -32.46 23.12 -6.19
CA GLY A 196 -32.63 23.76 -7.50
C GLY A 196 -34.07 23.67 -8.01
N GLU A 197 -34.70 22.51 -7.87
CA GLU A 197 -36.12 22.31 -8.21
C GLU A 197 -37.04 23.16 -7.33
N GLU A 198 -36.80 23.24 -6.02
CA GLU A 198 -37.55 24.10 -5.12
C GLU A 198 -37.42 25.59 -5.48
N ALA A 199 -36.20 26.04 -5.80
CA ALA A 199 -35.95 27.42 -6.24
C ALA A 199 -36.63 27.73 -7.57
N ALA A 200 -36.59 26.80 -8.54
CA ALA A 200 -37.28 26.93 -9.82
C ALA A 200 -38.82 26.96 -9.65
N ALA A 201 -39.36 26.12 -8.77
CA ALA A 201 -40.79 26.08 -8.46
C ALA A 201 -41.28 27.39 -7.79
N LYS A 202 -40.49 27.96 -6.87
CA LYS A 202 -40.78 29.28 -6.26
C LYS A 202 -40.81 30.40 -7.30
N THR A 203 -39.85 30.43 -8.22
CA THR A 203 -39.79 31.43 -9.30
C THR A 203 -40.99 31.32 -10.26
N LYS A 204 -41.40 30.11 -10.63
CA LYS A 204 -42.61 29.90 -11.46
C LYS A 204 -43.87 30.40 -10.75
N ARG A 205 -44.05 30.07 -9.47
CA ARG A 205 -45.20 30.54 -8.66
C ARG A 205 -45.23 32.08 -8.53
N ALA A 206 -44.08 32.72 -8.37
CA ALA A 206 -43.97 34.19 -8.32
C ALA A 206 -44.28 34.86 -9.67
N GLY A 207 -43.87 34.25 -10.78
CA GLY A 207 -44.20 34.73 -12.13
C GLY A 207 -45.69 34.61 -12.47
N GLU A 208 -46.32 33.50 -12.05
CA GLU A 208 -47.74 33.24 -12.28
C GLU A 208 -48.65 34.16 -11.44
N THR A 209 -48.25 34.47 -10.20
CA THR A 209 -48.95 35.48 -9.37
C THR A 209 -48.84 36.90 -9.95
N ASN A 210 -47.69 37.29 -10.48
CA ASN A 210 -47.53 38.57 -11.18
C ASN A 210 -48.36 38.65 -12.47
N ARG A 211 -48.46 37.54 -13.24
CA ARG A 211 -49.29 37.48 -14.45
C ARG A 211 -50.79 37.52 -14.12
N ALA A 212 -51.22 36.87 -13.04
CA ALA A 212 -52.59 36.92 -12.54
C ALA A 212 -52.98 38.31 -11.98
N GLY A 213 -52.03 39.02 -11.35
CA GLY A 213 -52.20 40.41 -10.92
C GLY A 213 -52.37 41.39 -12.10
N ARG A 214 -51.55 41.23 -13.16
CA ARG A 214 -51.64 42.05 -14.37
C ARG A 214 -52.91 41.78 -15.20
N ALA A 215 -53.40 40.54 -15.23
CA ALA A 215 -54.67 40.19 -15.88
C ALA A 215 -55.89 40.75 -15.13
N LYS A 216 -55.85 40.86 -13.79
CA LYS A 216 -56.92 41.51 -13.01
C LYS A 216 -56.96 43.04 -13.18
N GLY A 217 -55.83 43.69 -13.49
CA GLY A 217 -55.80 45.11 -13.86
C GLY A 217 -56.43 45.42 -15.23
N ALA A 218 -56.50 44.43 -16.13
CA ALA A 218 -57.15 44.57 -17.45
C ALA A 218 -58.63 44.14 -17.46
N ALA A 219 -59.12 43.51 -16.39
CA ALA A 219 -60.48 42.96 -16.29
C ALA A 219 -61.35 43.65 -15.22
N ALA A 220 -61.01 44.87 -14.80
CA ALA A 220 -61.89 45.73 -13.99
C ALA A 220 -62.93 46.44 -14.89
N GLY A 221 -63.67 45.64 -15.67
CA GLY A 221 -64.69 46.12 -16.59
C GLY A 221 -65.59 44.98 -17.05
N GLY A 222 -66.45 44.44 -16.18
CA GLY A 222 -67.52 43.56 -16.64
C GLY A 222 -68.09 42.53 -15.66
N ARG A 223 -69.25 42.89 -15.10
CA ARG A 223 -70.44 42.04 -14.86
C ARG A 223 -70.40 40.84 -13.90
N ARG A 224 -71.13 41.05 -12.79
CA ARG A 224 -72.18 40.23 -12.16
C ARG A 224 -72.40 38.81 -12.71
N GLY A 225 -72.46 37.82 -11.81
CA GLY A 225 -73.36 36.66 -12.01
C GLY A 225 -73.06 35.37 -11.26
N ARG A 226 -73.85 35.14 -10.21
CA ARG A 226 -74.36 33.85 -9.68
C ARG A 226 -73.45 32.87 -8.94
N ALA A 227 -73.88 32.66 -7.71
CA ALA A 227 -73.56 31.58 -6.80
C ALA A 227 -73.98 30.19 -7.33
N ARG A 228 -73.22 29.16 -6.93
CA ARG A 228 -73.78 27.84 -6.59
C ARG A 228 -72.94 27.17 -5.51
N ARG A 229 -73.62 26.86 -4.41
CA ARG A 229 -73.18 26.06 -3.27
C ARG A 229 -73.17 24.58 -3.67
N ARG A 230 -72.18 23.80 -3.23
CA ARG A 230 -72.37 22.38 -2.87
C ARG A 230 -71.56 22.05 -1.62
N CYS A 231 -72.22 21.28 -0.77
CA CYS A 231 -71.83 20.90 0.58
C CYS A 231 -70.85 19.72 0.62
N ALA A 232 -70.26 19.58 1.81
CA ALA A 232 -69.25 18.65 2.28
C ALA A 232 -69.65 17.16 2.34
N ARG A 233 -68.60 16.31 2.37
CA ARG A 233 -68.39 15.09 3.18
C ARG A 233 -66.88 14.78 3.03
N GLY A 234 -66.02 14.64 4.03
CA GLY A 234 -66.19 14.19 5.40
C GLY A 234 -65.87 12.70 5.48
N THR A 235 -64.64 12.33 5.87
CA THR A 235 -64.35 11.21 6.79
C THR A 235 -62.87 11.13 7.18
N MET A 236 -62.67 10.84 8.46
CA MET A 236 -61.42 10.78 9.23
C MET A 236 -60.71 9.42 9.12
N ARG A 237 -59.39 9.47 9.43
CA ARG A 237 -58.57 8.54 10.25
C ARG A 237 -58.80 7.02 10.13
N THR A 238 -57.69 6.28 10.02
CA THR A 238 -57.11 5.52 11.15
C THR A 238 -55.68 5.05 10.85
N ALA A 239 -54.84 5.13 11.89
CA ALA A 239 -53.51 4.53 11.99
C ALA A 239 -53.58 3.08 12.55
N ALA A 240 -52.40 2.51 12.78
CA ALA A 240 -52.07 1.23 13.44
C ALA A 240 -52.05 0.00 12.51
N ALA A 241 -51.17 -1.00 12.66
CA ALA A 241 -49.92 -1.19 13.40
C ALA A 241 -49.34 -2.55 12.98
N ALA A 242 -48.03 -2.70 13.14
CA ALA A 242 -47.21 -3.87 13.49
C ALA A 242 -47.71 -5.33 13.30
N GLY A 243 -46.77 -6.18 12.86
CA GLY A 243 -46.73 -7.64 13.11
C GLY A 243 -46.01 -8.40 11.98
N SER A 244 -44.69 -8.59 12.02
CA SER A 244 -43.96 -9.74 12.64
C SER A 244 -44.30 -11.12 12.06
N SER A 245 -43.38 -11.74 11.30
CA SER A 245 -42.55 -12.86 11.78
C SER A 245 -41.99 -13.77 10.66
N ARG A 246 -40.78 -14.31 10.94
CA ARG A 246 -40.14 -15.57 10.47
C ARG A 246 -39.33 -15.58 9.16
N GLY A 247 -38.00 -15.69 9.33
CA GLY A 247 -37.33 -16.98 9.06
C GLY A 247 -35.95 -16.97 8.38
N ARG A 248 -34.91 -17.31 9.17
CA ARG A 248 -33.69 -18.11 8.82
C ARG A 248 -32.69 -17.48 7.82
N SER A 249 -31.37 -17.63 7.88
CA SER A 249 -30.44 -18.35 8.75
C SER A 249 -28.99 -17.86 8.48
N CYS A 250 -28.20 -17.80 9.56
CA CYS A 250 -26.79 -18.21 9.71
C CYS A 250 -25.72 -17.92 8.63
N VAL A 251 -24.71 -17.09 8.98
CA VAL A 251 -23.23 -17.33 9.03
C VAL A 251 -22.68 -16.11 9.81
N GLY A 252 -21.79 -16.13 10.81
CA GLY A 252 -20.96 -17.11 11.50
C GLY A 252 -19.97 -16.28 12.33
N LEU A 253 -20.25 -16.10 13.63
CA LEU A 253 -19.41 -15.39 14.59
C LEU A 253 -18.35 -16.39 15.14
N ILE A 254 -17.06 -16.02 15.10
CA ILE A 254 -16.02 -16.70 15.88
C ILE A 254 -15.63 -15.76 17.02
N LEU A 255 -15.96 -16.16 18.25
CA LEU A 255 -15.57 -15.51 19.48
C LEU A 255 -14.48 -16.34 20.19
N CYS A 256 -13.63 -15.61 20.90
CA CYS A 256 -12.66 -16.02 21.90
C CYS A 256 -12.94 -17.34 22.64
N ARG A 257 -11.87 -18.14 22.81
CA ARG A 257 -11.79 -19.13 23.89
C ARG A 257 -10.64 -18.79 24.83
N ALA A 258 -11.00 -18.29 26.01
CA ALA A 258 -10.16 -18.25 27.18
C ALA A 258 -9.88 -19.69 27.67
N CYS A 259 -8.65 -19.96 28.08
CA CYS A 259 -8.30 -21.10 28.91
C CYS A 259 -7.64 -20.57 30.17
N SER A 260 -8.37 -20.69 31.28
CA SER A 260 -7.90 -20.52 32.65
C SER A 260 -7.66 -21.91 33.25
N GLY A 261 -6.66 -22.03 34.13
CA GLY A 261 -6.24 -23.24 34.85
C GLY A 261 -4.79 -23.58 34.49
N GLY A 262 -3.79 -23.47 35.36
CA GLY A 262 -3.77 -23.69 36.81
C GLY A 262 -2.79 -24.85 37.05
N GLY A 263 -1.66 -24.60 37.70
CA GLY A 263 -0.69 -25.66 38.01
C GLY A 263 0.72 -25.16 38.34
N CYS A 264 0.89 -24.59 39.53
CA CYS A 264 2.16 -24.67 40.24
C CYS A 264 2.43 -26.15 40.58
N LEU A 265 3.56 -26.69 40.16
CA LEU A 265 4.12 -27.89 40.76
C LEU A 265 5.61 -27.69 40.97
N ALA A 266 5.98 -27.84 42.23
CA ALA A 266 7.31 -27.68 42.76
C ALA A 266 7.94 -29.07 43.00
N ILE A 267 9.28 -29.05 43.16
CA ILE A 267 10.14 -30.02 43.89
C ILE A 267 10.50 -31.34 43.15
N PRO A 268 11.64 -32.03 43.41
CA PRO A 268 13.01 -31.63 43.84
C PRO A 268 14.14 -32.17 42.92
N GLY A 269 15.36 -31.69 43.18
CA GLY A 269 16.63 -32.28 42.72
C GLY A 269 17.80 -31.37 43.02
#